data_AF-A0A9W9YS32-F1
#
_entry.id   AF-A0A9W9YS32-F1
#
_cell.length_a   1.000
_cell.length_b   1.000
_cell.length_c   1.000
_cell.angle_alpha   90.00
_cell.angle_beta   90.00
_cell.angle_gamma   90.00
#
_symmetry.space_group_name_H-M   'P 1'
#
loop_
_entity.id
_entity.type
_entity.pdbx_description
1 polymer ?
#
loop_
_entity_poly.entity_id
_entity_poly.type
_entity_poly.pdbx_seq_one_letter_code
_entity_poly.pdbx_strand_id
1 'polypeptide(L)'
;MADSTDESPEIESLQEQSDEKEVEDRELNGDVEEEPAKGGHQAVSGGSKKKKKRKRLQNLQKSFELLRAGEAKAPKTTEEALKKKYQFWDTQPVPKLDEDISECGCIEDDKPIEELRREPYTLPQGFVWDTLDISDEKVLKELYTLLNENYVEDDDNMFRFDYSPAFLLWALKPPGWKMSWHCGVRVASNKKLVGFISAIPAHIRVYDRTVLMVEINFLCVHKKLRSKRVAPVLIREITRRVNLEGIFQAVYTAGVVLPKPVACCRYWHRSLNPRNL
;
A
#
# COMPACT_ATOMS: atom_id res chain seq x y z
N MET A 1 -47.99 40.68 1.38
CA MET A 1 -47.71 41.42 0.15
C MET A 1 -46.49 42.29 0.43
N ALA A 2 -45.35 41.92 -0.18
CA ALA A 2 -44.02 42.55 -0.20
C ALA A 2 -43.06 41.35 -0.41
N ASP A 3 -42.98 40.87 -1.64
CA ASP A 3 -42.14 41.35 -2.75
C ASP A 3 -40.71 40.82 -2.65
N SER A 4 -40.35 40.15 -3.73
CA SER A 4 -39.23 39.26 -3.96
C SER A 4 -38.15 40.03 -4.71
N THR A 5 -36.94 40.10 -4.16
CA THR A 5 -35.77 40.49 -4.93
C THR A 5 -34.67 39.44 -4.72
N ASP A 6 -34.53 38.67 -5.78
CA ASP A 6 -33.44 37.78 -6.18
C ASP A 6 -32.16 38.62 -6.39
N GLU A 7 -31.11 38.31 -5.64
CA GLU A 7 -29.75 38.78 -5.93
C GLU A 7 -28.78 37.61 -5.74
N SER A 8 -28.50 36.95 -6.86
CA SER A 8 -27.39 36.03 -7.05
C SER A 8 -26.12 36.85 -7.36
N PRO A 9 -24.98 36.65 -6.67
CA PRO A 9 -23.74 37.32 -7.08
C PRO A 9 -23.08 36.57 -8.24
N GLU A 10 -22.85 37.31 -9.32
CA GLU A 10 -22.11 36.95 -10.52
C GLU A 10 -20.66 36.54 -10.17
N ILE A 11 -20.21 35.39 -10.69
CA ILE A 11 -18.81 34.95 -10.59
C ILE A 11 -18.05 35.56 -11.77
N GLU A 12 -17.23 36.56 -11.46
CA GLU A 12 -16.33 37.23 -12.40
C GLU A 12 -15.15 36.29 -12.75
N SER A 13 -14.99 36.04 -14.05
CA SER A 13 -13.96 35.17 -14.60
C SER A 13 -12.59 35.86 -14.61
N LEU A 14 -11.68 35.44 -13.73
CA LEU A 14 -10.26 35.81 -13.80
C LEU A 14 -9.51 34.84 -14.72
N GLN A 15 -9.15 35.33 -15.90
CA GLN A 15 -8.20 34.71 -16.81
C GLN A 15 -6.77 34.91 -16.27
N GLU A 16 -6.13 33.84 -15.80
CA GLU A 16 -4.68 33.85 -15.57
C GLU A 16 -3.96 33.51 -16.87
N GLN A 17 -3.22 34.50 -17.40
CA GLN A 17 -2.24 34.36 -18.47
C GLN A 17 -0.96 33.76 -17.89
N SER A 18 -0.54 32.58 -18.38
CA SER A 18 0.77 32.02 -18.10
C SER A 18 1.73 32.36 -19.23
N ASP A 19 2.61 33.34 -19.00
CA ASP A 19 3.80 33.59 -19.82
C ASP A 19 4.83 32.48 -19.55
N GLU A 20 5.09 31.63 -20.55
CA GLU A 20 6.20 30.69 -20.57
C GLU A 20 7.51 31.47 -20.83
N LYS A 21 8.38 31.56 -19.81
CA LYS A 21 9.79 31.90 -20.00
C LYS A 21 10.61 30.63 -20.00
N GLU A 22 11.15 30.29 -21.17
CA GLU A 22 12.20 29.30 -21.36
C GLU A 22 13.43 29.66 -20.49
N VAL A 23 13.89 28.69 -19.69
CA VAL A 23 15.18 28.77 -19.00
C VAL A 23 16.10 27.77 -19.68
N GLU A 24 17.10 28.29 -20.39
CA GLU A 24 18.19 27.54 -21.01
C GLU A 24 19.02 26.80 -19.94
N ASP A 25 19.11 25.47 -20.07
CA ASP A 25 20.03 24.66 -19.28
C ASP A 25 21.48 24.93 -19.70
N ARG A 26 22.23 25.54 -18.78
CA ARG A 26 23.70 25.71 -18.86
C ARG A 26 24.39 24.36 -18.62
N GLU A 27 25.02 23.82 -19.66
CA GLU A 27 25.97 22.71 -19.53
C GLU A 27 27.23 23.18 -18.77
N LEU A 28 27.45 22.64 -17.57
CA LEU A 28 28.70 22.75 -16.83
C LEU A 28 29.74 21.81 -17.44
N ASN A 29 30.60 22.36 -18.29
CA ASN A 29 31.87 21.74 -18.68
C ASN A 29 32.81 21.72 -17.48
N GLY A 30 33.19 20.51 -17.05
CA GLY A 30 34.30 20.28 -16.13
C GLY A 30 35.51 19.77 -16.90
N ASP A 31 36.50 20.65 -17.05
CA ASP A 31 37.78 20.42 -17.69
C ASP A 31 38.59 19.32 -16.97
N VAL A 32 39.19 18.42 -17.75
CA VAL A 32 40.36 17.65 -17.33
C VAL A 32 41.44 17.88 -18.38
N GLU A 33 42.53 18.47 -17.94
CA GLU A 33 43.72 18.87 -18.69
C GLU A 33 44.35 17.70 -19.48
N GLU A 34 44.74 17.96 -20.73
CA GLU A 34 45.76 17.18 -21.45
C GLU A 34 46.65 18.14 -22.28
N GLU A 35 47.96 18.06 -22.06
CA GLU A 35 49.03 18.65 -22.88
C GLU A 35 49.96 17.49 -23.38
N PRO A 36 50.71 17.65 -24.48
CA PRO A 36 50.47 16.83 -25.66
C PRO A 36 51.69 16.00 -26.14
N ALA A 37 51.41 15.20 -27.19
CA ALA A 37 52.22 14.97 -28.40
C ALA A 37 52.59 13.50 -28.71
N LYS A 38 52.06 12.97 -29.83
CA LYS A 38 52.78 12.81 -31.12
C LYS A 38 52.05 11.81 -32.05
N GLY A 39 51.74 12.28 -33.26
CA GLY A 39 51.98 11.56 -34.52
C GLY A 39 50.99 10.49 -34.99
N GLY A 40 50.36 10.74 -36.15
CA GLY A 40 50.19 9.72 -37.19
C GLY A 40 48.79 9.14 -37.43
N HIS A 41 48.09 9.69 -38.43
CA HIS A 41 47.30 8.99 -39.48
C HIS A 41 46.42 7.77 -39.10
N GLN A 42 45.09 7.97 -39.12
CA GLN A 42 44.10 7.34 -40.04
C GLN A 42 42.69 7.32 -39.42
N ALA A 43 41.71 7.61 -40.28
CA ALA A 43 40.29 7.60 -39.99
C ALA A 43 39.76 6.18 -39.67
N VAL A 44 38.55 6.15 -39.08
CA VAL A 44 37.62 5.02 -38.88
C VAL A 44 37.54 4.51 -37.43
N SER A 45 36.54 4.97 -36.65
CA SER A 45 35.90 4.13 -35.60
C SER A 45 34.64 4.71 -34.90
N GLY A 46 34.01 5.79 -35.42
CA GLY A 46 32.83 6.41 -34.77
C GLY A 46 31.58 5.51 -34.68
N GLY A 47 31.39 4.57 -35.61
CA GLY A 47 30.22 3.67 -35.65
C GLY A 47 30.24 2.54 -34.62
N SER A 48 31.42 2.02 -34.28
CA SER A 48 31.57 0.87 -33.37
C SER A 48 31.36 1.24 -31.91
N LYS A 49 31.78 2.43 -31.47
CA LYS A 49 31.56 2.93 -30.10
C LYS A 49 30.08 3.23 -29.82
N LYS A 50 29.33 3.82 -30.77
CA LYS A 50 27.87 4.06 -30.65
C LYS A 50 27.07 2.75 -30.62
N LYS A 51 27.38 1.77 -31.49
CA LYS A 51 26.73 0.45 -31.45
C LYS A 51 27.01 -0.30 -30.13
N LYS A 52 28.23 -0.21 -29.59
CA LYS A 52 28.62 -0.86 -28.32
C LYS A 52 27.93 -0.20 -27.11
N LYS A 53 27.79 1.14 -27.08
CA LYS A 53 26.98 1.85 -26.06
C LYS A 53 25.51 1.46 -26.11
N ARG A 54 24.90 1.38 -27.31
CA ARG A 54 23.47 1.01 -27.47
C ARG A 54 23.19 -0.43 -27.04
N LYS A 55 24.10 -1.35 -27.37
CA LYS A 55 24.01 -2.77 -26.95
C LYS A 55 24.17 -2.93 -25.43
N ARG A 56 25.02 -2.10 -24.81
CA ARG A 56 25.22 -2.07 -23.35
C ARG A 56 23.99 -1.49 -22.61
N LEU A 57 23.34 -0.47 -23.18
CA LEU A 57 22.09 0.08 -22.65
C LEU A 57 20.92 -0.91 -22.78
N GLN A 58 20.81 -1.59 -23.92
CA GLN A 58 19.82 -2.65 -24.12
C GLN A 58 20.06 -3.83 -23.18
N ASN A 59 21.31 -4.22 -22.96
CA ASN A 59 21.63 -5.27 -21.99
C ASN A 59 21.34 -4.83 -20.55
N LEU A 60 21.54 -3.55 -20.21
CA LEU A 60 21.21 -3.00 -18.90
C LEU A 60 19.69 -2.97 -18.67
N GLN A 61 18.92 -2.57 -19.68
CA GLN A 61 17.45 -2.63 -19.69
C GLN A 61 16.96 -4.07 -19.52
N LYS A 62 17.53 -5.01 -20.28
CA LYS A 62 17.20 -6.45 -20.18
C LYS A 62 17.57 -7.03 -18.81
N SER A 63 18.69 -6.62 -18.22
CA SER A 63 19.06 -7.03 -16.87
C SER A 63 18.17 -6.42 -15.80
N PHE A 64 17.65 -5.20 -16.03
CA PHE A 64 16.70 -4.54 -15.13
C PHE A 64 15.31 -5.21 -15.20
N GLU A 65 14.87 -5.61 -16.40
CA GLU A 65 13.68 -6.43 -16.62
C GLU A 65 13.82 -7.82 -15.98
N LEU A 66 14.98 -8.46 -16.11
CA LEU A 66 15.28 -9.75 -15.44
C LEU A 66 15.33 -9.62 -13.92
N LEU A 67 15.81 -8.49 -13.38
CA LEU A 67 15.73 -8.20 -11.95
C LEU A 67 14.27 -7.99 -11.49
N ARG A 68 13.44 -7.28 -12.27
CA ARG A 68 12.00 -7.13 -12.01
C ARG A 68 11.24 -8.47 -12.11
N ALA A 69 11.68 -9.37 -12.99
CA ALA A 69 11.11 -10.71 -13.13
C ALA A 69 11.42 -11.64 -11.95
N GLY A 70 12.40 -11.30 -11.10
CA GLY A 70 12.76 -12.05 -9.90
C GLY A 70 11.85 -11.79 -8.69
N GLU A 71 11.02 -10.75 -8.72
CA GLU A 71 10.00 -10.52 -7.70
C GLU A 71 8.75 -11.34 -8.04
N ALA A 72 8.47 -12.38 -7.25
CA ALA A 72 7.27 -13.19 -7.41
C ALA A 72 6.02 -12.31 -7.25
N LYS A 73 5.42 -11.90 -8.38
CA LYS A 73 4.19 -11.11 -8.39
C LYS A 73 3.09 -11.83 -7.63
N ALA A 74 2.30 -11.06 -6.87
CA ALA A 74 1.14 -11.60 -6.19
C ALA A 74 0.08 -12.01 -7.23
N PRO A 75 -0.65 -13.12 -7.01
CA PRO A 75 -1.58 -13.64 -7.99
C PRO A 75 -2.75 -12.67 -8.15
N LYS A 76 -3.13 -12.41 -9.40
CA LYS A 76 -4.26 -11.53 -9.73
C LYS A 76 -5.47 -12.27 -10.28
N THR A 77 -5.25 -13.50 -10.72
CA THR A 77 -6.32 -14.37 -11.21
C THR A 77 -6.46 -15.59 -10.32
N THR A 78 -7.65 -16.20 -10.32
CA THR A 78 -7.91 -17.44 -9.58
C THR A 78 -7.01 -18.58 -10.06
N GLU A 79 -6.68 -18.64 -11.35
CA GLU A 79 -5.78 -19.67 -11.90
C GLU A 79 -4.34 -19.55 -11.39
N GLU A 80 -3.80 -18.33 -11.31
CA GLU A 80 -2.49 -18.08 -10.70
C GLU A 80 -2.50 -18.40 -9.21
N ALA A 81 -3.61 -18.08 -8.54
CA ALA A 81 -3.77 -18.31 -7.11
C ALA A 81 -3.78 -19.80 -6.77
N LEU A 82 -4.45 -20.63 -7.56
CA LEU A 82 -4.51 -22.10 -7.37
C LEU A 82 -3.15 -22.79 -7.50
N LYS A 83 -2.23 -22.22 -8.30
CA LYS A 83 -0.87 -22.75 -8.46
C LYS A 83 0.06 -22.40 -7.30
N LYS A 84 -0.37 -21.53 -6.38
CA LYS A 84 0.45 -21.00 -5.30
C LYS A 84 0.13 -21.70 -3.98
N LYS A 85 1.18 -21.98 -3.19
CA LYS A 85 1.04 -22.50 -1.82
C LYS A 85 1.01 -21.36 -0.80
N TYR A 86 -0.03 -21.30 0.02
CA TYR A 86 -0.25 -20.20 0.98
C TYR A 86 0.08 -20.62 2.41
N GLN A 87 1.37 -20.80 2.74
CA GLN A 87 1.83 -21.25 4.07
C GLN A 87 1.18 -20.54 5.26
N PHE A 88 0.91 -19.23 5.14
CA PHE A 88 0.26 -18.46 6.20
C PHE A 88 -1.26 -18.70 6.21
N TRP A 89 -1.95 -18.40 5.09
CA TRP A 89 -3.41 -18.51 4.98
C TRP A 89 -3.90 -19.94 5.16
N ASP A 90 -3.06 -20.94 4.90
CA ASP A 90 -3.39 -22.33 5.14
C ASP A 90 -3.65 -22.66 6.61
N THR A 91 -3.15 -21.82 7.51
CA THR A 91 -3.31 -21.92 8.97
C THR A 91 -4.36 -20.98 9.54
N GLN A 92 -5.03 -20.19 8.70
CA GLN A 92 -6.03 -19.22 9.13
C GLN A 92 -7.44 -19.80 8.92
N PRO A 93 -8.44 -19.38 9.72
CA PRO A 93 -9.83 -19.81 9.58
C PRO A 93 -10.47 -19.11 8.37
N VAL A 94 -10.03 -19.48 7.17
CA VAL A 94 -10.57 -19.03 5.88
C VAL A 94 -10.77 -20.25 4.98
N PRO A 95 -11.80 -20.27 4.12
CA PRO A 95 -12.04 -21.40 3.24
C PRO A 95 -10.89 -21.58 2.26
N LYS A 96 -10.65 -22.82 1.82
CA LYS A 96 -9.68 -23.08 0.76
C LYS A 96 -10.21 -22.60 -0.59
N LEU A 97 -9.31 -22.38 -1.55
CA LEU A 97 -9.70 -21.89 -2.87
C LEU A 97 -10.59 -22.88 -3.64
N ASP A 98 -10.36 -24.17 -3.43
CA ASP A 98 -11.04 -25.32 -4.04
C ASP A 98 -12.19 -25.87 -3.20
N GLU A 99 -12.49 -25.27 -2.05
CA GLU A 99 -13.56 -25.71 -1.16
C GLU A 99 -14.94 -25.25 -1.64
N ASP A 100 -15.88 -26.18 -1.74
CA ASP A 100 -17.29 -25.90 -2.01
C ASP A 100 -18.03 -25.58 -0.71
N ILE A 101 -18.60 -24.38 -0.63
CA ILE A 101 -19.26 -23.85 0.57
C ILE A 101 -20.77 -23.90 0.35
N SER A 102 -21.45 -24.81 1.05
CA SER A 102 -22.91 -24.97 0.98
C SER A 102 -23.65 -24.21 2.09
N GLU A 103 -22.98 -23.89 3.19
CA GLU A 103 -23.58 -23.29 4.39
C GLU A 103 -22.86 -22.01 4.80
N CYS A 104 -23.62 -21.04 5.31
CA CYS A 104 -23.08 -19.79 5.85
C CYS A 104 -22.99 -19.85 7.38
N GLY A 105 -21.77 -19.75 7.91
CA GLY A 105 -21.50 -19.84 9.34
C GLY A 105 -20.05 -19.46 9.70
N CYS A 106 -19.72 -19.59 10.98
CA CYS A 106 -18.35 -19.50 11.47
C CYS A 106 -17.54 -20.74 11.06
N ILE A 107 -16.26 -20.55 10.75
CA ILE A 107 -15.35 -21.64 10.33
C ILE A 107 -14.77 -22.36 11.55
N GLU A 108 -14.49 -21.61 12.62
CA GLU A 108 -14.13 -22.12 13.94
C GLU A 108 -15.11 -21.52 14.94
N ASP A 109 -15.39 -22.27 16.02
CA ASP A 109 -16.19 -21.76 17.13
C ASP A 109 -15.45 -20.65 17.88
N ASP A 110 -16.23 -19.72 18.45
CA ASP A 110 -15.73 -18.63 19.27
C ASP A 110 -15.03 -19.19 20.52
N LYS A 111 -13.81 -18.72 20.76
CA LYS A 111 -13.00 -19.18 21.89
C LYS A 111 -13.25 -18.31 23.11
N PRO A 112 -13.39 -18.90 24.31
CA PRO A 112 -13.55 -18.12 25.54
C PRO A 112 -12.29 -17.27 25.78
N ILE A 113 -12.47 -16.10 26.41
CA ILE A 113 -11.40 -15.09 26.60
C ILE A 113 -10.21 -15.67 27.38
N GLU A 114 -10.47 -16.66 28.25
CA GLU A 114 -9.48 -17.37 29.05
C GLU A 114 -8.50 -18.20 28.21
N GLU A 115 -8.95 -18.72 27.07
CA GLU A 115 -8.13 -19.50 26.14
C GLU A 115 -7.34 -18.60 25.17
N LEU A 116 -7.69 -17.31 25.09
CA LEU A 116 -7.02 -16.37 24.22
C LEU A 116 -5.65 -15.95 24.76
N ARG A 117 -4.69 -15.84 23.84
CA ARG A 117 -3.35 -15.35 24.15
C ARG A 117 -3.39 -13.89 24.63
N ARG A 118 -3.00 -13.67 25.89
CA ARG A 118 -2.94 -12.33 26.49
C ARG A 118 -1.72 -11.51 26.06
N GLU A 119 -0.59 -12.17 25.83
CA GLU A 119 0.66 -11.52 25.45
C GLU A 119 0.73 -11.26 23.94
N PRO A 120 1.32 -10.12 23.50
CA PRO A 120 1.55 -9.87 22.09
C PRO A 120 2.37 -10.97 21.40
N TYR A 121 2.20 -11.12 20.09
CA TYR A 121 3.06 -12.02 19.30
C TYR A 121 4.51 -11.51 19.27
N THR A 122 5.46 -12.44 19.21
CA THR A 122 6.88 -12.08 19.13
C THR A 122 7.21 -11.46 17.77
N LEU A 123 7.83 -10.28 17.79
CA LEU A 123 8.40 -9.65 16.61
C LEU A 123 9.85 -10.12 16.38
N PRO A 124 10.37 -10.02 15.14
CA PRO A 124 11.79 -10.22 14.89
C PRO A 124 12.64 -9.27 15.73
N GLN A 125 13.88 -9.68 16.03
CA GLN A 125 14.80 -8.90 16.84
C GLN A 125 14.99 -7.48 16.28
N GLY A 126 14.96 -6.48 17.16
CA GLY A 126 15.11 -5.07 16.79
C GLY A 126 13.82 -4.36 16.39
N PHE A 127 12.67 -5.03 16.47
CA PHE A 127 11.35 -4.41 16.32
C PHE A 127 10.54 -4.50 17.61
N VAL A 128 9.67 -3.51 17.82
CA VAL A 128 8.76 -3.42 18.96
C VAL A 128 7.37 -3.04 18.49
N TRP A 129 6.37 -3.55 19.20
CA TRP A 129 4.99 -3.12 19.01
C TRP A 129 4.82 -1.70 19.52
N ASP A 130 3.98 -0.96 18.82
CA ASP A 130 3.48 0.33 19.28
C ASP A 130 1.98 0.42 19.01
N THR A 131 1.26 1.11 19.89
CA THR A 131 -0.17 1.38 19.70
C THR A 131 -0.29 2.85 19.37
N LEU A 132 -0.70 3.16 18.15
CA LEU A 132 -0.63 4.53 17.64
C LEU A 132 -1.82 5.35 18.15
N ASP A 133 -1.53 6.39 18.95
CA ASP A 133 -2.51 7.44 19.20
C ASP A 133 -2.49 8.43 18.04
N ILE A 134 -3.37 8.22 17.07
CA ILE A 134 -3.50 9.09 15.90
C ILE A 134 -4.10 10.46 16.24
N SER A 135 -4.49 10.71 17.50
CA SER A 135 -4.87 12.05 17.97
C SER A 135 -3.64 12.95 18.18
N ASP A 136 -2.44 12.37 18.32
CA ASP A 136 -1.19 13.11 18.28
C ASP A 136 -0.80 13.37 16.82
N GLU A 137 -0.70 14.65 16.46
CA GLU A 137 -0.32 15.10 15.12
C GLU A 137 1.02 14.52 14.65
N LYS A 138 1.97 14.29 15.56
CA LYS A 138 3.28 13.71 15.21
C LYS A 138 3.12 12.26 14.78
N VAL A 139 2.34 11.48 15.54
CA VAL A 139 2.08 10.06 15.24
C VAL A 139 1.27 9.94 13.95
N LEU A 140 0.27 10.79 13.75
CA LEU A 140 -0.51 10.84 12.52
C LEU A 140 0.37 11.18 11.31
N LYS A 141 1.30 12.12 11.45
CA LYS A 141 2.25 12.48 10.38
C LYS A 141 3.22 11.34 10.06
N GLU A 142 3.65 10.57 11.06
CA GLU A 142 4.47 9.37 10.84
C GLU A 142 3.69 8.28 10.09
N LEU A 143 2.42 8.06 10.46
CA LEU A 143 1.54 7.12 9.77
C LEU A 143 1.30 7.54 8.32
N TYR A 144 1.00 8.83 8.11
CA TYR A 144 0.89 9.43 6.79
C TYR A 144 2.13 9.15 5.94
N THR A 145 3.31 9.45 6.49
CA THR A 145 4.59 9.25 5.79
C THR A 145 4.81 7.78 5.44
N LEU A 146 4.54 6.85 6.37
CA LEU A 146 4.65 5.42 6.13
C LEU A 146 3.78 5.00 4.94
N LEU A 147 2.50 5.40 4.94
CA LEU A 147 1.54 5.02 3.92
C LEU A 147 1.90 5.65 2.57
N ASN A 148 2.17 6.95 2.51
CA ASN A 148 2.52 7.64 1.28
C ASN A 148 3.75 7.02 0.60
N GLU A 149 4.77 6.65 1.37
CA GLU A 149 6.02 6.10 0.82
C GLU A 149 5.96 4.60 0.50
N ASN A 150 5.13 3.83 1.23
CA ASN A 150 5.21 2.37 1.25
C ASN A 150 3.88 1.63 1.03
N TYR A 151 2.76 2.33 0.92
CA TYR A 151 1.45 1.71 0.64
C TYR A 151 1.28 1.37 -0.85
N VAL A 152 0.11 0.85 -1.20
CA VAL A 152 -0.23 0.25 -2.50
C VAL A 152 0.30 1.11 -3.65
N GLU A 153 1.10 0.47 -4.50
CA GLU A 153 1.59 1.00 -5.76
C GLU A 153 0.80 0.34 -6.88
N ASP A 154 0.49 1.08 -7.93
CA ASP A 154 0.08 0.49 -9.20
C ASP A 154 1.21 -0.37 -9.79
N ASP A 155 0.87 -1.21 -10.76
CA ASP A 155 1.80 -2.18 -11.35
C ASP A 155 3.00 -1.55 -12.05
N ASP A 156 2.84 -0.28 -12.46
CA ASP A 156 3.84 0.51 -13.15
C ASP A 156 4.57 1.49 -12.23
N ASN A 157 4.22 1.52 -10.93
CA ASN A 157 4.74 2.46 -9.93
C ASN A 157 4.51 3.95 -10.27
N MET A 158 3.54 4.28 -11.12
CA MET A 158 3.20 5.64 -11.53
C MET A 158 2.27 6.34 -10.54
N PHE A 159 1.43 5.59 -9.81
CA PHE A 159 0.43 6.15 -8.91
C PHE A 159 0.52 5.55 -7.51
N ARG A 160 0.38 6.42 -6.50
CA ARG A 160 0.29 6.05 -5.08
C ARG A 160 -0.90 6.74 -4.45
N PHE A 161 -1.52 6.08 -3.49
CA PHE A 161 -2.57 6.69 -2.68
C PHE A 161 -1.96 7.72 -1.73
N ASP A 162 -2.33 8.99 -1.90
CA ASP A 162 -2.01 10.08 -0.99
C ASP A 162 -3.17 10.28 0.01
N TYR A 163 -3.22 9.42 1.02
CA TYR A 163 -4.23 9.55 2.08
C TYR A 163 -3.89 10.71 3.00
N SER A 164 -4.61 11.82 2.90
CA SER A 164 -4.36 12.98 3.76
C SER A 164 -4.52 12.64 5.27
N PRO A 165 -3.84 13.37 6.17
CA PRO A 165 -4.02 13.19 7.62
C PRO A 165 -5.47 13.31 8.07
N ALA A 166 -6.24 14.24 7.48
CA ALA A 166 -7.66 14.41 7.77
C ALA A 166 -8.48 13.19 7.34
N PHE A 167 -8.18 12.60 6.18
CA PHE A 167 -8.81 11.37 5.72
C PHE A 167 -8.51 10.20 6.66
N LEU A 168 -7.25 10.05 7.09
CA LEU A 168 -6.84 8.99 8.01
C LEU A 168 -7.57 9.10 9.35
N LEU A 169 -7.71 10.32 9.90
CA LEU A 169 -8.49 10.55 11.13
C LEU A 169 -9.96 10.14 10.95
N TRP A 170 -10.57 10.56 9.85
CA TRP A 170 -11.96 10.22 9.53
C TRP A 170 -12.15 8.70 9.39
N ALA A 171 -11.26 8.02 8.66
CA ALA A 171 -11.35 6.60 8.40
C ALA A 171 -11.01 5.72 9.62
N LEU A 172 -10.11 6.17 10.49
CA LEU A 172 -9.61 5.38 11.62
C LEU A 172 -10.33 5.64 12.95
N LYS A 173 -11.17 6.69 13.04
CA LYS A 173 -11.96 7.03 14.23
C LYS A 173 -13.49 7.01 14.01
N PRO A 174 -14.07 5.98 13.37
CA PRO A 174 -15.53 5.83 13.32
C PRO A 174 -16.09 5.50 14.72
N PRO A 175 -17.39 5.65 14.98
CA PRO A 175 -18.00 5.28 16.25
C PRO A 175 -17.61 3.85 16.71
N GLY A 176 -17.19 3.71 17.97
CA GLY A 176 -16.74 2.42 18.53
C GLY A 176 -15.27 2.07 18.28
N TRP A 177 -14.51 2.91 17.56
CA TRP A 177 -13.07 2.71 17.35
C TRP A 177 -12.32 2.50 18.67
N LYS A 178 -11.26 1.70 18.63
CA LYS A 178 -10.37 1.48 19.75
C LYS A 178 -8.93 1.78 19.36
N MET A 179 -8.25 2.55 20.20
CA MET A 179 -6.83 2.88 19.98
C MET A 179 -5.96 1.61 19.92
N SER A 180 -6.30 0.58 20.71
CA SER A 180 -5.62 -0.72 20.68
C SER A 180 -5.65 -1.39 19.31
N TRP A 181 -6.59 -1.05 18.43
CA TRP A 181 -6.70 -1.59 17.08
C TRP A 181 -5.87 -0.82 16.05
N HIS A 182 -5.19 0.25 16.43
CA HIS A 182 -4.21 0.96 15.60
C HIS A 182 -2.82 0.40 15.88
N CYS A 183 -2.53 -0.75 15.27
CA CYS A 183 -1.34 -1.55 15.59
C CYS A 183 -0.16 -1.15 14.71
N GLY A 184 0.86 -0.55 15.34
CA GLY A 184 2.10 -0.13 14.71
C GLY A 184 3.28 -1.05 15.06
N VAL A 185 4.28 -1.09 14.18
CA VAL A 185 5.58 -1.71 14.43
C VAL A 185 6.67 -0.66 14.24
N ARG A 186 7.50 -0.48 15.27
CA ARG A 186 8.65 0.42 15.26
C ARG A 186 9.97 -0.33 15.31
N VAL A 187 11.00 0.26 14.75
CA VAL A 187 12.38 -0.19 14.98
C VAL A 187 12.80 0.23 16.38
N ALA A 188 13.33 -0.70 17.17
CA ALA A 188 13.68 -0.47 18.58
C ALA A 188 14.74 0.62 18.77
N SER A 189 15.73 0.68 17.88
CA SER A 189 16.90 1.56 17.98
C SER A 189 16.61 3.02 17.68
N ASN A 190 15.79 3.32 16.67
CA ASN A 190 15.52 4.68 16.20
C ASN A 190 14.04 5.09 16.26
N LYS A 191 13.17 4.21 16.78
CA LYS A 191 11.72 4.42 16.91
C LYS A 191 10.98 4.69 15.59
N LYS A 192 11.61 4.49 14.42
CA LYS A 192 10.97 4.69 13.12
C LYS A 192 9.80 3.71 12.94
N LEU A 193 8.63 4.23 12.55
CA LEU A 193 7.47 3.43 12.19
C LEU A 193 7.73 2.70 10.86
N VAL A 194 7.55 1.38 10.85
CA VAL A 194 7.89 0.51 9.71
C VAL A 194 6.81 -0.51 9.36
N GLY A 195 5.75 -0.59 10.15
CA GLY A 195 4.58 -1.41 9.85
C GLY A 195 3.34 -0.85 10.53
N PHE A 196 2.19 -1.05 9.91
CA PHE A 196 0.90 -0.64 10.44
C PHE A 196 -0.19 -1.60 9.95
N ILE A 197 -1.20 -1.82 10.79
CA ILE A 197 -2.47 -2.46 10.46
C ILE A 197 -3.55 -1.86 11.35
N SER A 198 -4.74 -1.67 10.83
CA SER A 198 -5.87 -1.14 11.58
C SER A 198 -7.09 -2.05 11.53
N ALA A 199 -7.91 -1.97 12.58
CA ALA A 199 -9.24 -2.53 12.62
C ALA A 199 -10.24 -1.49 13.13
N ILE A 200 -11.46 -1.48 12.59
CA ILE A 200 -12.59 -0.66 13.05
C ILE A 200 -13.83 -1.56 13.18
N PRO A 201 -14.76 -1.30 14.12
CA PRO A 201 -15.93 -2.16 14.29
C PRO A 201 -17.00 -1.82 13.26
N ALA A 202 -17.70 -2.84 12.74
CA ALA A 202 -18.83 -2.66 11.85
C ALA A 202 -19.87 -3.78 12.02
N HIS A 203 -21.15 -3.43 11.95
CA HIS A 203 -22.22 -4.42 11.82
C HIS A 203 -22.38 -4.75 10.34
N ILE A 204 -21.99 -5.96 9.95
CA ILE A 204 -22.01 -6.42 8.56
C ILE A 204 -23.18 -7.36 8.38
N ARG A 205 -24.01 -7.08 7.37
CA ARG A 205 -25.09 -7.98 6.95
C ARG A 205 -24.56 -8.96 5.92
N VAL A 206 -24.51 -10.23 6.29
CA VAL A 206 -24.14 -11.35 5.43
C VAL A 206 -25.40 -12.17 5.17
N TYR A 207 -25.93 -12.07 3.96
CA TYR A 207 -27.23 -12.63 3.57
C TYR A 207 -28.37 -12.19 4.52
N ASP A 208 -28.92 -13.12 5.29
CA ASP A 208 -30.02 -12.96 6.23
C ASP A 208 -29.55 -12.66 7.67
N ARG A 209 -28.24 -12.70 7.95
CA ARG A 209 -27.66 -12.49 9.28
C ARG A 209 -26.94 -11.16 9.37
N THR A 210 -27.03 -10.51 10.53
CA THR A 210 -26.20 -9.34 10.86
C THR A 210 -25.21 -9.74 11.95
N VAL A 211 -23.93 -9.51 11.70
CA VAL A 211 -22.84 -9.94 12.57
C VAL A 211 -21.98 -8.73 12.92
N LEU A 212 -21.62 -8.58 14.19
CA LEU A 212 -20.62 -7.61 14.61
C LEU A 212 -19.24 -8.12 14.19
N MET A 213 -18.58 -7.41 13.28
CA MET A 213 -17.27 -7.74 12.75
C MET A 213 -16.32 -6.57 12.95
N VAL A 214 -15.06 -6.77 12.58
CA VAL A 214 -14.14 -5.66 12.30
C VAL A 214 -13.81 -5.54 10.82
N GLU A 215 -13.67 -4.33 10.32
CA GLU A 215 -13.08 -4.06 9.01
C GLU A 215 -11.58 -3.87 9.17
N ILE A 216 -10.78 -4.69 8.49
CA ILE A 216 -9.33 -4.58 8.49
C ILE A 216 -8.90 -3.72 7.31
N ASN A 217 -8.10 -2.69 7.59
CA ASN A 217 -7.59 -1.80 6.55
C ASN A 217 -6.17 -1.29 6.87
N PHE A 218 -5.55 -0.64 5.88
CA PHE A 218 -4.24 0.01 5.99
C PHE A 218 -3.10 -0.92 6.43
N LEU A 219 -3.15 -2.21 6.05
CA LEU A 219 -2.02 -3.11 6.23
C LEU A 219 -0.85 -2.62 5.37
N CYS A 220 0.16 -2.05 6.01
CA CYS A 220 1.34 -1.52 5.37
C CYS A 220 2.60 -2.06 6.05
N VAL A 221 3.57 -2.47 5.24
CA VAL A 221 4.91 -2.81 5.71
C VAL A 221 5.90 -2.04 4.85
N HIS A 222 6.85 -1.39 5.50
CA HIS A 222 7.93 -0.66 4.85
C HIS A 222 8.60 -1.54 3.78
N LYS A 223 8.84 -1.00 2.58
CA LYS A 223 9.29 -1.76 1.39
C LYS A 223 10.45 -2.72 1.67
N LYS A 224 11.47 -2.23 2.37
CA LYS A 224 12.67 -3.00 2.78
C LYS A 224 12.40 -4.22 3.68
N LEU A 225 11.23 -4.31 4.31
CA LEU A 225 10.86 -5.37 5.25
C LEU A 225 9.80 -6.34 4.70
N ARG A 226 9.27 -6.12 3.48
CA ARG A 226 8.19 -6.94 2.91
C ARG A 226 8.54 -8.44 2.81
N SER A 227 9.81 -8.77 2.54
CA SER A 227 10.30 -10.15 2.46
C SER A 227 10.57 -10.82 3.81
N LYS A 228 10.44 -10.09 4.93
CA LYS A 228 10.75 -10.57 6.30
C LYS A 228 9.54 -11.16 7.04
N ARG A 229 8.44 -11.46 6.34
CA ARG A 229 7.22 -12.06 6.92
C ARG A 229 6.62 -11.26 8.08
N VAL A 230 6.76 -9.93 8.06
CA VAL A 230 6.18 -9.04 9.10
C VAL A 230 4.66 -8.96 9.00
N ALA A 231 4.09 -8.97 7.78
CA ALA A 231 2.65 -8.88 7.56
C ALA A 231 1.85 -10.03 8.24
N PRO A 232 2.24 -11.31 8.12
CA PRO A 232 1.64 -12.40 8.92
C PRO A 232 1.59 -12.15 10.43
N VAL A 233 2.63 -11.54 10.99
CA VAL A 233 2.71 -11.25 12.43
C VAL A 233 1.79 -10.10 12.81
N LEU A 234 1.70 -9.06 11.96
CA LEU A 234 0.72 -7.98 12.09
C LEU A 234 -0.72 -8.50 12.08
N ILE A 235 -1.06 -9.38 11.13
CA ILE A 235 -2.39 -9.99 11.03
C ILE A 235 -2.72 -10.78 12.30
N ARG A 236 -1.82 -11.65 12.77
CA ARG A 236 -2.03 -12.41 14.01
C ARG A 236 -2.22 -11.53 15.23
N GLU A 237 -1.43 -10.45 15.34
CA GLU A 237 -1.53 -9.54 16.46
C GLU A 237 -2.85 -8.75 16.44
N ILE A 238 -3.30 -8.26 15.28
CA ILE A 238 -4.60 -7.56 15.22
C ILE A 238 -5.76 -8.53 15.50
N THR A 239 -5.72 -9.75 14.97
CA THR A 239 -6.71 -10.80 15.29
C THR A 239 -6.76 -11.05 16.79
N ARG A 240 -5.60 -11.19 17.45
CA ARG A 240 -5.53 -11.37 18.91
C ARG A 240 -6.19 -10.22 19.67
N ARG A 241 -5.90 -8.97 19.29
CA ARG A 241 -6.47 -7.77 19.94
C ARG A 241 -7.98 -7.64 19.72
N VAL A 242 -8.47 -8.11 18.58
CA VAL A 242 -9.90 -8.10 18.25
C VAL A 242 -10.63 -9.24 18.98
N ASN A 243 -10.08 -10.45 19.00
CA ASN A 243 -10.66 -11.58 19.74
C ASN A 243 -10.74 -11.31 21.25
N LEU A 244 -9.77 -10.58 21.83
CA LEU A 244 -9.84 -10.16 23.23
C LEU A 244 -11.03 -9.23 23.55
N GLU A 245 -11.61 -8.61 22.54
CA GLU A 245 -12.82 -7.80 22.65
C GLU A 245 -14.09 -8.59 22.32
N GLY A 246 -13.97 -9.91 22.13
CA GLY A 246 -15.09 -10.82 21.86
C GLY A 246 -15.61 -10.79 20.42
N ILE A 247 -14.82 -10.27 19.47
CA ILE A 247 -15.18 -10.27 18.04
C ILE A 247 -14.28 -11.29 17.32
N PHE A 248 -14.88 -12.17 16.51
CA PHE A 248 -14.16 -13.30 15.89
C PHE A 248 -14.23 -13.31 14.36
N GLN A 249 -14.97 -12.37 13.77
CA GLN A 249 -15.12 -12.23 12.33
C GLN A 249 -14.61 -10.87 11.85
N ALA A 250 -14.07 -10.87 10.64
CA ALA A 250 -13.53 -9.67 10.01
C ALA A 250 -13.81 -9.64 8.52
N VAL A 251 -13.91 -8.44 7.96
CA VAL A 251 -13.97 -8.19 6.52
C VAL A 251 -12.74 -7.40 6.08
N TYR A 252 -12.20 -7.75 4.92
CA TYR A 252 -11.06 -7.05 4.33
C TYR A 252 -11.10 -7.15 2.81
N THR A 253 -10.40 -6.24 2.15
CA THR A 253 -10.24 -6.23 0.69
C THR A 253 -8.77 -6.26 0.32
N ALA A 254 -8.43 -6.92 -0.77
CA ALA A 254 -7.07 -6.93 -1.30
C ALA A 254 -7.09 -6.87 -2.84
N GLY A 255 -6.09 -6.20 -3.42
CA GLY A 255 -5.87 -6.21 -4.87
C GLY A 255 -5.22 -7.50 -5.41
N VAL A 256 -5.03 -8.50 -4.54
CA VAL A 256 -4.40 -9.78 -4.84
C VAL A 256 -5.35 -10.90 -4.42
N VAL A 257 -5.33 -12.01 -5.13
CA VAL A 257 -6.21 -13.15 -4.84
C VAL A 257 -5.67 -13.93 -3.64
N LEU A 258 -6.50 -14.09 -2.62
CA LEU A 258 -6.21 -14.83 -1.39
C LEU A 258 -7.34 -15.84 -1.10
N PRO A 259 -7.08 -16.97 -0.43
CA PRO A 259 -8.11 -17.93 -0.04
C PRO A 259 -9.12 -17.31 0.97
N LYS A 260 -10.44 -17.35 0.75
CA LYS A 260 -11.18 -17.44 -0.52
C LYS A 260 -11.95 -16.13 -0.72
N PRO A 261 -11.95 -15.50 -1.91
CA PRO A 261 -12.71 -14.26 -2.13
C PRO A 261 -14.22 -14.55 -2.11
N VAL A 262 -14.98 -13.77 -1.33
CA VAL A 262 -16.46 -13.82 -1.36
C VAL A 262 -17.02 -13.12 -2.60
N ALA A 263 -16.34 -12.06 -3.05
CA ALA A 263 -16.69 -11.31 -4.26
C ALA A 263 -15.42 -10.76 -4.93
N CYS A 264 -15.51 -10.48 -6.23
CA CYS A 264 -14.48 -9.80 -6.99
C CYS A 264 -15.11 -8.63 -7.75
N CYS A 265 -14.51 -7.44 -7.63
CA CYS A 265 -14.98 -6.23 -8.28
C CYS A 265 -13.86 -5.61 -9.12
N ARG A 266 -14.23 -4.82 -10.12
CA ARG A 266 -13.29 -4.15 -11.02
C ARG A 266 -13.43 -2.64 -10.88
N TYR A 267 -12.30 -1.95 -10.70
CA TYR A 267 -12.26 -0.49 -10.79
C TYR A 267 -12.55 -0.03 -12.22
N TRP A 268 -13.40 0.99 -12.34
CA TRP A 268 -13.67 1.71 -13.57
C TRP A 268 -13.37 3.18 -13.34
N HIS A 269 -12.78 3.83 -14.34
CA HIS A 269 -12.40 5.23 -14.24
C HIS A 269 -13.27 6.06 -15.19
N ARG A 270 -13.90 7.11 -14.67
CA ARG A 270 -14.58 8.12 -15.48
C ARG A 270 -13.72 9.37 -15.54
N SER A 271 -13.15 9.65 -16.72
CA SER A 271 -12.33 10.82 -16.95
C SER A 271 -13.13 12.11 -16.73
N LEU A 272 -12.70 12.93 -15.77
CA LEU A 272 -13.27 14.26 -15.52
C LEU A 272 -12.45 15.36 -16.19
N ASN A 273 -11.12 15.23 -16.16
CA ASN A 273 -10.19 16.12 -16.86
C ASN A 273 -9.23 15.30 -17.76
N PRO A 274 -9.64 14.97 -19.00
CA PRO A 274 -8.85 14.12 -19.89
C PRO A 274 -7.46 14.67 -20.26
N ARG A 275 -7.25 15.98 -20.15
CA ARG A 275 -5.96 16.61 -20.50
C ARG A 275 -4.89 16.41 -19.43
N ASN A 276 -5.28 16.10 -18.20
CA ASN A 276 -4.40 15.96 -17.04
C ASN A 276 -4.41 14.53 -16.46
N LEU A 277 -4.76 13.54 -17.30
CA LEU A 277 -4.77 12.11 -16.96
C LEU A 277 -3.41 11.45 -17.23
#